data_AF-A0A151SA02-F1
#
_entry.id   AF-A0A151SA02-F1
#
_cell.length_a   1.000
_cell.length_b   1.000
_cell.length_c   1.000
_cell.angle_alpha   90.00
_cell.angle_beta   90.00
_cell.angle_gamma   90.00
#
_symmetry.space_group_name_H-M   'P 1'
#
loop_
_entity.id
_entity.type
_entity.pdbx_description
1 polymer ?
#
loop_
_entity_poly.entity_id
_entity_poly.type
_entity_poly.pdbx_seq_one_letter_code
_entity_poly.pdbx_strand_id
1 'polypeptide(L)'
;MGWKMIPTVNTVGGLLCLWSEAKLEVTDHFQGSGFLGLVGFWKEKWIQIVIVNIYAPCESSQKRQLWGNLKEKRERSKIKWCCLMGDFNSVRKTTERVGVNGGNTGTIEIRDFNNFISDLDIVEAPLIGRSFTWYKPNKRAKSRIDRILVSRDWFDQWPRSIQLVLNRNISDHCPILLKNVEEVDWGPKPFRFLDCWLSDKDFRSLVEKTFVVKEKLKQLKITLREWNIQKSNDLQTQHNAVSGKINDLDKKEEAVGLTSEEYLLKRELQQKFWEVATRNESILAQKYRVSWLKLGDRNSKFFHGMVNWRRKTRRMEEAMKRQCKVNLYGIVFPLKEELDRQILSRYENLDSNYLLYSTFFLCFGS
;
A
#
# COMPACT_ATOMS: atom_id res chain seq x y z
N MET A 1 14.23 -20.24 -22.24
CA MET A 1 14.60 -19.29 -21.16
C MET A 1 16.03 -18.89 -21.43
N GLY A 2 16.30 -17.60 -21.58
CA GLY A 2 17.66 -17.09 -21.82
C GLY A 2 18.28 -16.56 -20.54
N TRP A 3 19.60 -16.53 -20.48
CA TRP A 3 20.35 -16.05 -19.31
C TRP A 3 21.69 -15.42 -19.68
N LYS A 4 22.17 -14.53 -18.80
CA LYS A 4 23.51 -13.94 -18.89
C LYS A 4 24.03 -13.63 -17.49
N MET A 5 25.31 -13.89 -17.25
CA MET A 5 25.93 -13.68 -15.94
C MET A 5 27.28 -12.97 -16.06
N ILE A 6 27.59 -12.13 -15.08
CA ILE A 6 28.93 -11.67 -14.72
C ILE A 6 29.34 -12.46 -13.47
N PRO A 7 30.45 -13.23 -13.50
CA PRO A 7 30.87 -14.02 -12.35
C PRO A 7 31.30 -13.13 -11.18
N THR A 8 31.32 -13.71 -9.98
CA THR A 8 31.93 -13.08 -8.80
C THR A 8 33.44 -12.97 -8.99
N VAL A 9 34.03 -11.88 -8.47
CA VAL A 9 35.48 -11.82 -8.28
C VAL A 9 35.75 -12.15 -6.82
N ASN A 10 36.45 -13.26 -6.59
CA ASN A 10 36.56 -13.89 -5.26
C ASN A 10 35.18 -14.29 -4.71
N THR A 11 34.72 -13.66 -3.63
CA THR A 11 33.43 -13.90 -2.96
C THR A 11 32.46 -12.72 -3.11
N VAL A 12 32.80 -11.70 -3.91
CA VAL A 12 32.08 -10.42 -3.93
C VAL A 12 31.53 -10.12 -5.32
N GLY A 13 30.29 -9.61 -5.34
CA GLY A 13 29.62 -9.16 -6.55
C GLY A 13 28.89 -10.28 -7.28
N GLY A 14 29.01 -10.29 -8.60
CA GLY A 14 28.25 -11.17 -9.48
C GLY A 14 26.89 -10.57 -9.85
N LEU A 15 26.51 -10.71 -11.12
CA LEU A 15 25.22 -10.27 -11.64
C LEU A 15 24.65 -11.34 -12.54
N LEU A 16 23.38 -11.69 -12.34
CA LEU A 16 22.64 -12.63 -13.17
C LEU A 16 21.41 -11.94 -13.74
N CYS A 17 21.21 -12.08 -15.04
CA CYS A 17 19.97 -11.73 -15.72
C CYS A 17 19.36 -13.00 -16.32
N LEU A 18 18.07 -13.20 -16.06
CA LEU A 18 17.25 -14.28 -16.61
C LEU A 18 16.09 -13.65 -17.38
N TRP A 19 15.74 -14.19 -18.54
CA TRP A 19 14.59 -13.71 -19.31
C TRP A 19 13.83 -14.84 -20.01
N SER A 20 12.55 -14.59 -20.25
CA SER A 20 11.74 -15.43 -21.10
C SER A 20 11.96 -15.04 -22.56
N GLU A 21 12.50 -15.96 -23.36
CA GLU A 21 12.66 -15.79 -24.81
C GLU A 21 11.32 -15.67 -25.56
N ALA A 22 10.21 -16.03 -24.91
CA ALA A 22 8.87 -15.78 -25.44
C ALA A 22 8.47 -14.30 -25.34
N LYS A 23 9.04 -13.53 -24.40
CA LYS A 23 8.71 -12.11 -24.20
C LYS A 23 9.80 -11.17 -24.69
N LEU A 24 11.07 -11.53 -24.49
CA LEU A 24 12.23 -10.70 -24.81
C LEU A 24 13.18 -11.45 -25.72
N GLU A 25 13.44 -10.89 -26.90
CA GLU A 25 14.49 -11.33 -27.80
C GLU A 25 15.75 -10.52 -27.52
N VAL A 26 16.72 -11.10 -26.81
CA VAL A 26 18.00 -10.41 -26.54
C VAL A 26 18.87 -10.51 -27.79
N THR A 27 19.25 -9.35 -28.33
CA THR A 27 20.08 -9.24 -29.54
C THR A 27 21.53 -8.87 -29.24
N ASP A 28 21.77 -8.16 -28.14
CA ASP A 28 23.10 -7.79 -27.70
C ASP A 28 23.17 -7.64 -26.17
N HIS A 29 24.37 -7.59 -25.63
CA HIS A 29 24.61 -7.35 -24.22
C HIS A 29 25.91 -6.58 -24.02
N PHE A 30 26.00 -5.84 -22.93
CA PHE A 30 27.20 -5.11 -22.55
C PHE A 30 27.39 -5.19 -21.05
N GLN A 31 28.63 -5.07 -20.59
CA GLN A 31 28.95 -5.17 -19.17
C GLN A 31 30.04 -4.18 -18.77
N GLY A 32 30.13 -3.93 -17.47
CA GLY A 32 31.23 -3.17 -16.87
C GLY A 32 31.29 -3.46 -15.38
N SER A 33 32.16 -2.72 -14.67
CA SER A 33 32.28 -2.86 -13.22
C SER A 33 30.97 -2.45 -12.54
N GLY A 34 30.23 -3.42 -11.99
CA GLY A 34 28.98 -3.19 -11.27
C GLY A 34 27.70 -3.15 -12.12
N PHE A 35 27.72 -3.55 -13.40
CA PHE A 35 26.49 -3.64 -14.19
C PHE A 35 26.54 -4.64 -15.36
N LEU A 36 25.37 -5.19 -15.69
CA LEU A 36 25.09 -6.04 -16.84
C LEU A 36 23.89 -5.48 -17.61
N GLY A 37 24.13 -5.00 -18.84
CA GLY A 37 23.13 -4.50 -19.76
C GLY A 37 22.71 -5.55 -20.79
N LEU A 38 21.40 -5.66 -21.02
CA LEU A 38 20.80 -6.43 -22.10
C LEU A 38 20.12 -5.47 -23.08
N VAL A 39 20.33 -5.70 -24.36
CA VAL A 39 19.66 -5.01 -25.47
C VAL A 39 18.82 -6.05 -26.21
N GLY A 40 17.56 -5.72 -26.47
CA GLY A 40 16.68 -6.67 -27.14
C GLY A 40 15.36 -6.09 -27.56
N PHE A 41 14.53 -6.91 -28.20
CA PHE A 41 13.19 -6.56 -28.63
C PHE A 41 12.14 -7.17 -27.69
N TRP A 42 11.28 -6.31 -27.14
CA TRP A 42 10.07 -6.75 -26.45
C TRP A 42 9.06 -7.24 -27.49
N LYS A 43 8.88 -8.56 -27.58
CA LYS A 43 8.20 -9.23 -28.70
C LYS A 43 6.76 -8.77 -28.90
N GLU A 44 6.02 -8.54 -27.81
CA GLU A 44 4.61 -8.14 -27.85
C GLU A 44 4.36 -6.83 -28.62
N LYS A 45 5.27 -5.87 -28.49
CA LYS A 45 5.16 -4.53 -29.10
C LYS A 45 6.18 -4.31 -30.22
N TRP A 46 7.08 -5.27 -30.43
CA TRP A 46 8.23 -5.17 -31.31
C TRP A 46 9.06 -3.89 -31.11
N ILE A 47 9.25 -3.49 -29.85
CA ILE A 47 10.03 -2.30 -29.46
C ILE A 47 11.38 -2.72 -28.92
N GLN A 48 12.42 -2.00 -29.32
CA GLN A 48 13.76 -2.23 -28.81
C GLN A 48 13.89 -1.60 -27.42
N ILE A 49 14.38 -2.37 -26.44
CA ILE A 49 14.57 -1.93 -25.06
C ILE A 49 15.98 -2.22 -24.58
N VAL A 50 16.43 -1.43 -23.60
CA VAL A 50 17.65 -1.69 -22.83
C VAL A 50 17.30 -1.91 -21.38
N ILE A 51 17.74 -3.03 -20.82
CA ILE A 51 17.60 -3.34 -19.39
C ILE A 51 19.00 -3.45 -18.81
N VAL A 52 19.29 -2.67 -17.77
CA VAL A 52 20.58 -2.69 -17.09
C VAL A 52 20.37 -3.15 -15.65
N ASN A 53 20.94 -4.30 -15.30
CA ASN A 53 21.02 -4.79 -13.94
C ASN A 53 22.27 -4.23 -13.27
N ILE A 54 22.12 -3.56 -12.13
CA ILE A 54 23.16 -2.81 -11.45
C ILE A 54 23.40 -3.38 -10.05
N TYR A 55 24.68 -3.52 -9.72
CA TYR A 55 25.17 -3.72 -8.36
C TYR A 55 26.29 -2.71 -8.12
N ALA A 56 25.91 -1.55 -7.56
CA ALA A 56 26.81 -0.44 -7.37
C ALA A 56 27.75 -0.71 -6.19
N PRO A 57 29.05 -0.35 -6.31
CA PRO A 57 30.01 -0.52 -5.23
C PRO A 57 29.65 0.37 -4.03
N CYS A 58 30.10 0.01 -2.82
CA CYS A 58 29.87 0.83 -1.63
C CYS A 58 30.72 2.12 -1.64
N GLU A 59 31.89 2.10 -2.26
CA GLU A 59 32.85 3.21 -2.27
C GLU A 59 32.44 4.33 -3.25
N SER A 60 32.43 5.59 -2.78
CA SER A 60 31.94 6.74 -3.56
C SER A 60 32.78 7.03 -4.81
N SER A 61 34.08 6.74 -4.82
CA SER A 61 34.97 6.88 -6.00
C SER A 61 34.52 5.93 -7.12
N GLN A 62 34.33 4.65 -6.80
CA GLN A 62 33.91 3.62 -7.73
C GLN A 62 32.46 3.83 -8.20
N LYS A 63 31.56 4.32 -7.33
CA LYS A 63 30.21 4.72 -7.73
C LYS A 63 30.22 5.80 -8.81
N ARG A 64 31.05 6.85 -8.65
CA ARG A 64 31.17 7.93 -9.65
C ARG A 64 31.67 7.40 -11.00
N GLN A 65 32.62 6.46 -10.98
CA GLN A 65 33.07 5.80 -12.21
C GLN A 65 31.95 4.97 -12.86
N LEU A 66 31.18 4.21 -12.07
CA LEU A 66 30.00 3.48 -12.55
C LEU A 66 28.97 4.43 -13.20
N TRP A 67 28.65 5.54 -12.55
CA TRP A 67 27.73 6.56 -13.07
C TRP A 67 28.22 7.15 -14.40
N GLY A 68 29.52 7.48 -14.49
CA GLY A 68 30.14 7.96 -15.73
C GLY A 68 30.06 6.95 -16.86
N ASN A 69 30.37 5.67 -16.59
CA ASN A 69 30.30 4.60 -17.58
C ASN A 69 28.87 4.40 -18.10
N LEU A 70 27.87 4.42 -17.21
CA LEU A 70 26.47 4.30 -17.60
C LEU A 70 25.98 5.51 -18.41
N LYS A 71 26.45 6.72 -18.07
CA LYS A 71 26.19 7.96 -18.83
C LYS A 71 26.72 7.87 -20.26
N GLU A 72 27.99 7.51 -20.43
CA GLU A 72 28.60 7.32 -21.75
C GLU A 72 27.85 6.27 -22.60
N LYS A 73 27.42 5.16 -21.97
CA LYS A 73 26.64 4.13 -22.65
C LYS A 73 25.25 4.62 -23.05
N ARG A 74 24.59 5.40 -22.21
CA ARG A 74 23.28 6.02 -22.51
C ARG A 74 23.40 7.02 -23.66
N GLU A 75 24.39 7.90 -23.64
CA GLU A 75 24.61 8.93 -24.67
C GLU A 75 24.90 8.33 -26.05
N ARG A 76 25.58 7.19 -26.11
CA ARG A 76 25.82 6.45 -27.35
C ARG A 76 24.61 5.65 -27.84
N SER A 77 23.66 5.35 -26.96
CA SER A 77 22.50 4.55 -27.29
C SER A 77 21.41 5.40 -27.93
N LYS A 78 20.89 4.95 -29.08
CA LYS A 78 19.70 5.54 -29.72
C LYS A 78 18.38 4.97 -29.17
N ILE A 79 18.46 4.04 -28.22
CA ILE A 79 17.29 3.31 -27.73
C ILE A 79 16.59 4.13 -26.64
N LYS A 80 15.35 4.54 -26.94
CA LYS A 80 14.54 5.40 -26.06
C LYS A 80 14.17 4.70 -24.75
N TRP A 81 13.66 3.48 -24.85
CA TRP A 81 13.14 2.70 -23.73
C TRP A 81 14.27 2.03 -22.96
N CYS A 82 14.61 2.60 -21.80
CA CYS A 82 15.68 2.10 -20.96
C CYS A 82 15.19 1.93 -19.52
N CYS A 83 15.61 0.84 -18.89
CA CYS A 83 15.30 0.49 -17.52
C CYS A 83 16.59 0.11 -16.79
N LEU A 84 16.97 0.90 -15.79
CA LEU A 84 18.06 0.61 -14.86
C LEU A 84 17.44 0.07 -13.58
N MET A 85 17.83 -1.14 -13.19
CA MET A 85 17.31 -1.79 -12.00
C MET A 85 18.43 -2.43 -11.19
N GLY A 86 18.23 -2.54 -9.89
CA GLY A 86 19.12 -3.29 -9.01
C GLY A 86 19.49 -2.52 -7.75
N ASP A 87 20.64 -2.84 -7.17
CA ASP A 87 21.15 -2.24 -5.96
C ASP A 87 22.09 -1.08 -6.33
N PHE A 88 21.63 0.14 -6.08
CA PHE A 88 22.40 1.35 -6.34
C PHE A 88 23.30 1.75 -5.16
N ASN A 89 23.22 1.04 -4.03
CA ASN A 89 23.89 1.36 -2.77
C ASN A 89 23.80 2.84 -2.36
N SER A 90 22.74 3.53 -2.82
CA SER A 90 22.60 4.99 -2.74
C SER A 90 21.16 5.37 -2.44
N VAL A 91 21.00 6.31 -1.52
CA VAL A 91 19.69 6.89 -1.18
C VAL A 91 19.50 8.22 -1.92
N ARG A 92 18.26 8.59 -2.22
CA ARG A 92 17.92 9.87 -2.87
C ARG A 92 17.56 10.95 -1.87
N LYS A 93 17.14 10.55 -0.66
CA LYS A 93 16.73 11.45 0.42
C LYS A 93 17.29 10.95 1.74
N THR A 94 17.54 11.85 2.67
CA THR A 94 17.99 11.51 4.03
C THR A 94 16.96 10.63 4.77
N THR A 95 15.66 10.82 4.48
CA THR A 95 14.56 10.03 5.06
C THR A 95 14.51 8.57 4.59
N GLU A 96 15.25 8.23 3.53
CA GLU A 96 15.34 6.87 3.01
C GLU A 96 16.42 6.03 3.71
N ARG A 97 17.09 6.58 4.73
CA ARG A 97 18.05 5.87 5.59
C ARG A 97 17.71 6.10 7.05
N VAL A 98 17.70 5.01 7.82
CA VAL A 98 17.51 5.04 9.27
C VAL A 98 18.63 4.22 9.90
N GLY A 99 19.29 4.78 10.91
CA GLY A 99 20.24 4.06 11.77
C GLY A 99 21.71 4.06 11.32
N VAL A 100 22.35 5.24 11.29
CA VAL A 100 23.75 5.51 11.67
C VAL A 100 23.83 7.01 12.00
N ASN A 101 24.58 7.39 13.04
CA ASN A 101 24.76 8.77 13.53
C ASN A 101 25.02 9.79 12.40
N GLY A 102 24.12 10.78 12.29
CA GLY A 102 24.33 12.22 12.11
C GLY A 102 25.50 12.81 11.32
N GLY A 103 26.19 12.08 10.44
CA GLY A 103 27.29 12.61 9.65
C GLY A 103 26.82 13.29 8.36
N ASN A 104 27.37 14.47 8.06
CA ASN A 104 27.19 15.25 6.84
C ASN A 104 27.64 14.52 5.53
N THR A 105 28.10 13.27 5.64
CA THR A 105 28.59 12.43 4.54
C THR A 105 27.49 11.97 3.58
N GLY A 106 26.23 11.98 4.00
CA GLY A 106 25.10 11.58 3.13
C GLY A 106 24.75 12.59 2.04
N THR A 107 25.05 13.88 2.19
CA THR A 107 24.55 14.93 1.29
C THR A 107 25.22 14.92 -0.07
N ILE A 108 26.53 14.71 -0.12
CA ILE A 108 27.29 14.64 -1.37
C ILE A 108 26.89 13.39 -2.16
N GLU A 109 26.84 12.22 -1.53
CA GLU A 109 26.41 10.99 -2.21
C GLU A 109 24.97 11.07 -2.72
N ILE A 110 24.05 11.64 -1.92
CA ILE A 110 22.66 11.89 -2.33
C ILE A 110 22.63 12.83 -3.54
N ARG A 111 23.43 13.90 -3.54
CA ARG A 111 23.48 14.87 -4.63
C ARG A 111 24.03 14.21 -5.89
N ASP A 112 25.15 13.51 -5.79
CA ASP A 112 25.80 12.86 -6.93
C ASP A 112 24.88 11.80 -7.54
N PHE A 113 24.15 11.03 -6.72
CA PHE A 113 23.16 10.08 -7.22
C PHE A 113 21.95 10.74 -7.89
N ASN A 114 21.42 11.83 -7.34
CA ASN A 114 20.34 12.58 -7.98
C ASN A 114 20.80 13.30 -9.26
N ASN A 115 22.04 13.78 -9.31
CA ASN A 115 22.64 14.33 -10.52
C ASN A 115 22.77 13.24 -11.59
N PHE A 116 23.24 12.05 -11.25
CA PHE A 116 23.28 10.90 -12.16
C PHE A 116 21.89 10.58 -12.75
N ILE A 117 20.85 10.56 -11.92
CA ILE A 117 19.46 10.35 -12.36
C ILE A 117 19.02 11.45 -13.34
N SER A 118 19.33 12.72 -13.00
CA SER A 118 18.99 13.87 -13.83
C SER A 118 19.72 13.88 -15.17
N ASP A 119 21.03 13.59 -15.16
CA ASP A 119 21.90 13.59 -16.33
C ASP A 119 21.48 12.52 -17.36
N LEU A 120 20.96 11.39 -16.89
CA LEU A 120 20.46 10.31 -17.75
C LEU A 120 19.03 10.54 -18.28
N ASP A 121 18.36 11.59 -17.79
CA ASP A 121 16.93 11.86 -17.95
C ASP A 121 16.05 10.62 -17.66
N ILE A 122 16.37 9.93 -16.56
CA ILE A 122 15.60 8.80 -16.05
C ILE A 122 14.83 9.23 -14.81
N VAL A 123 13.72 8.55 -14.57
CA VAL A 123 12.84 8.79 -13.43
C VAL A 123 12.61 7.49 -12.67
N GLU A 124 12.43 7.61 -11.37
CA GLU A 124 12.11 6.47 -10.53
C GLU A 124 10.64 6.07 -10.73
N ALA A 125 10.39 4.79 -11.01
CA ALA A 125 9.03 4.28 -11.11
C ALA A 125 8.29 4.49 -9.75
N PRO A 126 6.99 4.79 -9.74
CA PRO A 126 6.24 4.94 -8.49
C PRO A 126 6.35 3.71 -7.59
N LEU A 127 6.72 3.93 -6.32
CA LEU A 127 6.92 2.88 -5.33
C LEU A 127 5.66 2.53 -4.55
N ILE A 128 5.32 1.25 -4.51
CA ILE A 128 4.21 0.70 -3.72
C ILE A 128 4.70 -0.40 -2.79
N GLY A 129 4.07 -0.50 -1.62
CA GLY A 129 4.43 -1.46 -0.58
C GLY A 129 5.36 -0.86 0.46
N ARG A 130 6.52 -1.50 0.68
CA ARG A 130 7.44 -1.12 1.76
C ARG A 130 8.29 0.09 1.36
N SER A 131 8.55 0.97 2.33
CA SER A 131 9.37 2.16 2.10
C SER A 131 10.88 1.90 2.13
N PHE A 132 11.34 0.74 2.60
CA PHE A 132 12.76 0.38 2.67
C PHE A 132 12.96 -0.98 2.01
N THR A 133 14.08 -1.13 1.32
CA THR A 133 14.41 -2.31 0.52
C THR A 133 15.50 -3.14 1.20
N TRP A 134 16.41 -2.50 1.92
CA TRP A 134 17.48 -3.17 2.67
C TRP A 134 17.34 -3.01 4.18
N TYR A 135 17.69 -4.06 4.93
CA TYR A 135 17.66 -4.09 6.39
C TYR A 135 18.88 -4.79 6.96
N LYS A 136 19.61 -4.11 7.84
CA LYS A 136 20.69 -4.75 8.61
C LYS A 136 20.11 -5.93 9.42
N PRO A 137 20.82 -7.06 9.56
CA PRO A 137 20.31 -8.25 10.27
C PRO A 137 19.79 -7.96 11.69
N ASN A 138 20.45 -7.04 12.41
CA ASN A 138 20.05 -6.60 13.74
C ASN A 138 18.84 -5.64 13.78
N LYS A 139 18.24 -5.33 12.61
CA LYS A 139 17.09 -4.43 12.38
C LYS A 139 17.24 -2.99 12.88
N ARG A 140 18.44 -2.57 13.30
CA ARG A 140 18.70 -1.20 13.78
C ARG A 140 18.90 -0.21 12.64
N ALA A 141 19.35 -0.70 11.48
CA ALA A 141 19.55 0.11 10.28
C ALA A 141 18.73 -0.41 9.11
N LYS A 142 18.19 0.51 8.31
CA LYS A 142 17.42 0.20 7.09
C LYS A 142 17.59 1.32 6.07
N SER A 143 17.65 0.97 4.80
CA SER A 143 17.81 1.92 3.70
C SER A 143 16.95 1.54 2.49
N ARG A 144 16.63 2.51 1.64
CA ARG A 144 16.10 2.27 0.28
C ARG A 144 17.21 2.47 -0.73
N ILE A 145 17.82 1.37 -1.16
CA ILE A 145 18.98 1.36 -2.06
C ILE A 145 18.73 0.56 -3.35
N ASP A 146 17.76 -0.34 -3.32
CA ASP A 146 17.29 -1.08 -4.48
C ASP A 146 16.21 -0.26 -5.20
N ARG A 147 16.34 -0.07 -6.52
CA ARG A 147 15.42 0.79 -7.29
C ARG A 147 15.19 0.28 -8.70
N ILE A 148 14.12 0.80 -9.31
CA ILE A 148 13.86 0.71 -10.74
C ILE A 148 13.69 2.13 -11.28
N LEU A 149 14.64 2.52 -12.13
CA LEU A 149 14.71 3.82 -12.80
C LEU A 149 14.47 3.59 -14.30
N VAL A 150 13.55 4.32 -14.89
CA VAL A 150 13.17 4.16 -16.29
C VAL A 150 13.30 5.48 -17.05
N SER A 151 13.56 5.43 -18.35
CA SER A 151 13.49 6.63 -19.20
C SER A 151 12.08 7.22 -19.20
N ARG A 152 11.95 8.52 -19.49
CA ARG A 152 10.61 9.14 -19.57
C ARG A 152 9.73 8.47 -20.64
N ASP A 153 10.32 8.16 -21.79
CA ASP A 153 9.64 7.46 -22.90
C ASP A 153 9.10 6.08 -22.50
N TRP A 154 9.60 5.49 -21.40
CA TRP A 154 9.07 4.23 -20.85
C TRP A 154 7.57 4.31 -20.57
N PHE A 155 7.10 5.45 -20.06
CA PHE A 155 5.69 5.63 -19.74
C PHE A 155 4.80 5.80 -20.97
N ASP A 156 5.36 6.03 -22.16
CA ASP A 156 4.57 6.03 -23.39
C ASP A 156 4.07 4.63 -23.73
N GLN A 157 4.88 3.61 -23.42
CA GLN A 157 4.54 2.20 -23.69
C GLN A 157 3.92 1.50 -22.49
N TRP A 158 4.34 1.87 -21.29
CA TRP A 158 3.87 1.31 -20.02
C TRP A 158 3.53 2.43 -19.02
N PRO A 159 2.44 3.20 -19.26
CA PRO A 159 2.10 4.41 -18.49
C PRO A 159 1.80 4.16 -17.02
N ARG A 160 1.49 2.92 -16.65
CA ARG A 160 1.13 2.52 -15.28
C ARG A 160 2.20 1.62 -14.67
N SER A 161 3.44 1.78 -15.12
CA SER A 161 4.60 1.10 -14.54
C SER A 161 4.78 1.53 -13.09
N ILE A 162 4.83 0.56 -12.18
CA ILE A 162 5.11 0.73 -10.77
C ILE A 162 6.21 -0.23 -10.33
N GLN A 163 6.93 0.14 -9.27
CA GLN A 163 7.80 -0.78 -8.56
C GLN A 163 7.14 -1.25 -7.25
N LEU A 164 6.95 -2.55 -7.11
CA LEU A 164 6.37 -3.21 -5.94
C LEU A 164 7.48 -3.86 -5.10
N VAL A 165 7.62 -3.44 -3.85
CA VAL A 165 8.56 -4.08 -2.91
C VAL A 165 7.92 -5.31 -2.29
N LEU A 166 8.49 -6.49 -2.58
CA LEU A 166 8.01 -7.78 -2.12
C LEU A 166 8.45 -8.08 -0.68
N ASN A 167 7.87 -9.13 -0.09
CA ASN A 167 8.24 -9.57 1.25
C ASN A 167 9.67 -10.12 1.26
N ARG A 168 10.44 -9.66 2.26
CA ARG A 168 11.76 -10.19 2.57
C ARG A 168 11.67 -11.64 3.04
N ASN A 169 12.50 -12.51 2.45
CA ASN A 169 12.66 -13.90 2.86
C ASN A 169 14.02 -14.08 3.57
N ILE A 170 15.01 -14.66 2.89
CA ILE A 170 16.33 -15.04 3.43
C ILE A 170 17.43 -13.98 3.27
N SER A 171 17.26 -13.02 2.36
CA SER A 171 18.20 -11.91 2.15
C SER A 171 17.86 -10.72 3.06
N ASP A 172 18.87 -9.90 3.34
CA ASP A 172 18.74 -8.56 3.91
C ASP A 172 18.08 -7.55 2.95
N HIS A 173 18.03 -7.85 1.65
CA HIS A 173 17.28 -7.12 0.63
C HIS A 173 15.86 -7.67 0.41
N CYS A 174 14.95 -6.76 0.06
CA CYS A 174 13.60 -7.06 -0.42
C CYS A 174 13.62 -7.09 -1.95
N PRO A 175 13.11 -8.16 -2.60
CA PRO A 175 12.96 -8.16 -4.05
C PRO A 175 12.03 -7.04 -4.53
N ILE A 176 12.33 -6.45 -5.69
CA ILE A 176 11.50 -5.44 -6.32
C ILE A 176 10.98 -5.96 -7.66
N LEU A 177 9.69 -5.74 -7.90
CA LEU A 177 9.02 -6.12 -9.14
C LEU A 177 8.58 -4.86 -9.91
N LEU A 178 9.00 -4.74 -11.17
CA LEU A 178 8.40 -3.78 -12.11
C LEU A 178 7.13 -4.38 -12.68
N LYS A 179 6.00 -3.74 -12.45
CA LYS A 179 4.70 -4.15 -12.97
C LYS A 179 4.04 -2.99 -13.68
N ASN A 180 3.60 -3.18 -14.92
CA ASN A 180 2.62 -2.30 -15.53
C ASN A 180 1.24 -2.78 -15.09
N VAL A 181 0.52 -1.99 -14.31
CA VAL A 181 -0.76 -2.45 -13.77
C VAL A 181 -1.90 -2.07 -14.71
N GLU A 182 -2.64 -3.07 -15.16
CA GLU A 182 -3.99 -2.86 -15.70
C GLU A 182 -4.90 -2.34 -14.59
N GLU A 183 -5.95 -1.60 -14.95
CA GLU A 183 -6.68 -0.65 -14.10
C GLU A 183 -6.67 -0.99 -12.60
N VAL A 184 -5.85 -0.26 -11.84
CA VAL A 184 -5.91 -0.27 -10.39
C VAL A 184 -6.85 0.86 -9.99
N ASP A 185 -7.99 0.48 -9.41
CA ASP A 185 -8.78 1.40 -8.62
C ASP A 185 -7.97 1.82 -7.39
N TRP A 186 -7.28 2.95 -7.49
CA TRP A 186 -6.55 3.59 -6.39
C TRP A 186 -7.49 4.18 -5.33
N GLY A 187 -8.79 3.95 -5.44
CA GLY A 187 -9.82 4.72 -4.77
C GLY A 187 -10.00 6.10 -5.40
N PRO A 188 -10.87 6.95 -4.82
CA PRO A 188 -11.14 8.28 -5.37
C PRO A 188 -9.85 9.11 -5.45
N LYS A 189 -9.58 9.68 -6.62
CA LYS A 189 -8.42 10.57 -6.85
C LYS A 189 -8.40 11.66 -5.78
N PRO A 190 -7.26 11.89 -5.09
CA PRO A 190 -7.17 12.97 -4.12
C PRO A 190 -7.39 14.30 -4.85
N PHE A 191 -8.33 15.10 -4.35
CA PHE A 191 -8.55 16.45 -4.87
C PHE A 191 -7.26 17.27 -4.69
N ARG A 192 -6.78 17.86 -5.79
CA ARG A 192 -5.67 18.81 -5.80
C ARG A 192 -6.16 20.09 -6.42
N PHE A 193 -5.96 21.20 -5.72
CA PHE A 193 -6.20 22.53 -6.26
C PHE A 193 -5.19 22.78 -7.38
N LEU A 194 -5.65 23.22 -8.56
CA LEU A 194 -4.78 23.59 -9.66
C LEU A 194 -4.67 25.12 -9.69
N ASP A 195 -3.44 25.63 -9.72
CA ASP A 195 -3.19 27.08 -9.69
C ASP A 195 -3.80 27.80 -10.90
N CYS A 196 -3.90 27.12 -12.05
CA CYS A 196 -4.53 27.66 -13.25
C CYS A 196 -6.02 27.97 -13.08
N TRP A 197 -6.71 27.37 -12.10
CA TRP A 197 -8.11 27.68 -11.81
C TRP A 197 -8.30 29.12 -11.31
N LEU A 198 -7.28 29.74 -10.70
CA LEU A 198 -7.33 31.14 -10.29
C LEU A 198 -7.40 32.11 -11.47
N SER A 199 -6.94 31.68 -12.64
CA SER A 199 -6.95 32.47 -13.87
C SER A 199 -8.23 32.25 -14.69
N ASP A 200 -9.06 31.28 -14.33
CA ASP A 200 -10.32 30.98 -15.01
C ASP A 200 -11.43 31.92 -14.50
N LYS A 201 -12.11 32.59 -15.45
CA LYS A 201 -13.18 33.56 -15.15
C LYS A 201 -14.40 32.89 -14.49
N ASP A 202 -14.64 31.62 -14.79
CA ASP A 202 -15.79 30.87 -14.28
C ASP A 202 -15.52 30.25 -12.90
N PHE A 203 -14.27 30.10 -12.51
CA PHE A 203 -13.88 29.55 -11.21
C PHE A 203 -14.39 30.42 -10.05
N ARG A 204 -14.29 31.74 -10.17
CA ARG A 204 -14.79 32.67 -9.15
C ARG A 204 -16.29 32.52 -8.93
N SER A 205 -17.07 32.47 -10.01
CA SER A 205 -18.53 32.26 -9.97
C SER A 205 -18.90 30.90 -9.34
N LEU A 206 -18.16 29.84 -9.70
CA LEU A 206 -18.34 28.51 -9.13
C LEU A 206 -18.07 28.46 -7.62
N VAL A 207 -16.99 29.10 -7.16
CA VAL A 207 -16.63 29.19 -5.74
C VAL A 207 -17.67 29.99 -4.97
N GLU A 208 -18.08 31.16 -5.47
CA GLU A 208 -19.10 32.00 -4.84
C GLU A 208 -20.43 31.25 -4.70
N LYS A 209 -20.86 30.52 -5.76
CA LYS A 209 -22.09 29.72 -5.74
C LYS A 209 -22.01 28.55 -4.74
N THR A 210 -20.87 27.88 -4.65
CA THR A 210 -20.70 26.67 -3.81
C THR A 210 -20.39 27.00 -2.35
N PHE A 211 -19.71 28.13 -2.08
CA PHE A 211 -19.42 28.62 -0.74
C PHE A 211 -20.70 29.04 0.01
N VAL A 212 -21.67 29.64 -0.71
CA VAL A 212 -23.00 29.95 -0.16
C VAL A 212 -23.75 28.70 0.29
N VAL A 213 -23.69 27.59 -0.48
CA VAL A 213 -24.32 26.31 -0.10
C VAL A 213 -23.67 25.74 1.15
N LYS A 214 -22.34 25.78 1.27
CA LYS A 214 -21.61 25.33 2.46
C LYS A 214 -22.03 26.09 3.71
N GLU A 215 -22.16 27.41 3.61
CA GLU A 215 -22.54 28.24 4.76
C GLU A 215 -24.02 28.05 5.14
N LYS A 216 -24.91 27.92 4.15
CA LYS A 216 -26.32 27.54 4.38
C LYS A 216 -26.45 26.17 5.07
N LEU A 217 -25.65 25.18 4.69
CA LEU A 217 -25.63 23.86 5.34
C LEU A 217 -25.08 23.90 6.77
N LYS A 218 -24.11 24.78 7.06
CA LYS A 218 -23.63 25.00 8.44
C LYS A 218 -24.72 25.63 9.31
N GLN A 219 -25.41 26.66 8.80
CA GLN A 219 -26.51 27.31 9.51
C GLN A 219 -27.65 26.31 9.77
N LEU A 220 -28.06 25.56 8.74
CA LEU A 220 -29.07 24.52 8.88
C LEU A 220 -28.67 23.46 9.93
N LYS A 221 -27.40 23.07 9.98
CA LYS A 221 -26.88 22.15 11.00
C LYS A 221 -27.02 22.70 12.42
N ILE A 222 -26.88 24.00 12.63
CA ILE A 222 -27.06 24.64 13.95
C ILE A 222 -28.54 24.58 14.33
N THR A 223 -29.44 25.04 13.45
CA THR A 223 -30.88 25.02 13.69
C THR A 223 -31.42 23.61 13.94
N LEU A 224 -30.95 22.62 13.17
CA LEU A 224 -31.34 21.21 13.36
C LEU A 224 -30.85 20.63 14.68
N ARG A 225 -29.72 21.11 15.23
CA ARG A 225 -29.25 20.67 16.55
C ARG A 225 -30.15 21.20 17.67
N GLU A 226 -30.53 22.47 17.60
CA GLU A 226 -31.43 23.09 18.58
C GLU A 226 -32.82 22.44 18.53
N TRP A 227 -33.36 22.25 17.33
CA TRP A 227 -34.64 21.54 17.13
C TRP A 227 -34.61 20.11 17.66
N ASN A 228 -33.49 19.38 17.46
CA ASN A 228 -33.33 18.02 17.97
C ASN A 228 -33.24 17.96 19.50
N ILE A 229 -32.62 18.96 20.16
CA ILE A 229 -32.62 19.05 21.63
C ILE A 229 -34.05 19.25 22.14
N GLN A 230 -34.78 20.20 21.56
CA GLN A 230 -36.18 20.46 21.93
C GLN A 230 -37.05 19.21 21.73
N LYS A 231 -36.93 18.52 20.58
CA LYS A 231 -37.71 17.31 20.30
C LYS A 231 -37.33 16.11 21.16
N SER A 232 -36.07 15.98 21.55
CA SER A 232 -35.63 14.95 22.49
C SER A 232 -36.22 15.16 23.89
N ASN A 233 -36.33 16.41 24.34
CA ASN A 233 -36.93 16.76 25.62
C ASN A 233 -38.45 16.56 25.62
N ASP A 234 -39.12 16.92 24.51
CA ASP A 234 -40.55 16.66 24.28
C ASP A 234 -40.85 15.15 24.32
N LEU A 235 -40.06 14.33 23.63
CA LEU A 235 -40.20 12.88 23.63
C LEU A 235 -40.01 12.25 25.03
N GLN A 236 -39.03 12.73 25.81
CA GLN A 236 -38.81 12.26 27.18
C GLN A 236 -39.97 12.65 28.11
N THR A 237 -40.53 13.85 27.93
CA THR A 237 -41.68 14.33 28.70
C THR A 237 -42.92 13.49 28.39
N GLN A 238 -43.16 13.18 27.10
CA GLN A 238 -44.24 12.29 26.67
C GLN A 238 -44.07 10.87 27.23
N HIS A 239 -42.85 10.31 27.20
CA HIS A 239 -42.55 9.01 27.78
C HIS A 239 -42.89 8.95 29.28
N ASN A 240 -42.45 9.96 30.04
CA ASN A 240 -42.70 10.01 31.49
C ASN A 240 -44.19 10.20 31.81
N ALA A 241 -44.90 11.00 31.03
CA ALA A 241 -46.33 11.23 31.21
C ALA A 241 -47.16 9.97 30.91
N VAL A 242 -46.84 9.23 29.84
CA VAL A 242 -47.52 7.98 29.50
C VAL A 242 -47.19 6.89 30.52
N SER A 243 -45.93 6.77 30.94
CA SER A 243 -45.50 5.81 31.97
C SER A 243 -46.16 6.07 33.32
N GLY A 244 -46.30 7.33 33.73
CA GLY A 244 -47.00 7.71 34.96
C GLY A 244 -48.48 7.29 34.93
N LYS A 245 -49.19 7.60 33.84
CA LYS A 245 -50.60 7.21 33.68
C LYS A 245 -50.82 5.69 33.68
N ILE A 246 -49.90 4.91 33.10
CA ILE A 246 -49.94 3.45 33.16
C ILE A 246 -49.77 2.96 34.60
N ASN A 247 -48.79 3.50 35.33
CA ASN A 247 -48.53 3.15 36.73
C ASN A 247 -49.69 3.50 37.66
N ASP A 248 -50.38 4.61 37.40
CA ASP A 248 -51.58 4.99 38.18
C ASP A 248 -52.75 4.02 37.94
N LEU A 249 -52.90 3.52 36.70
CA LEU A 249 -53.88 2.48 36.37
C LEU A 249 -53.51 1.11 36.95
N ASP A 250 -52.23 0.74 36.96
CA ASP A 250 -51.73 -0.50 37.59
C ASP A 250 -52.00 -0.51 39.10
N LYS A 251 -51.72 0.60 39.80
CA LYS A 251 -52.03 0.74 41.23
C LYS A 251 -53.52 0.65 41.53
N LYS A 252 -54.36 1.19 40.64
CA LYS A 252 -55.81 1.12 40.78
C LYS A 252 -56.32 -0.32 40.57
N GLU A 253 -55.76 -1.04 39.61
CA GLU A 253 -56.05 -2.45 39.34
C GLU A 253 -55.76 -3.32 40.57
N GLU A 254 -54.62 -3.12 41.22
CA GLU A 254 -54.22 -3.86 42.43
C GLU A 254 -55.14 -3.59 43.63
N ALA A 255 -55.68 -2.37 43.75
CA ALA A 255 -56.48 -1.96 44.90
C ALA A 255 -57.97 -2.34 44.79
N VAL A 256 -58.59 -2.14 43.62
CA VAL A 256 -60.06 -2.23 43.47
C VAL A 256 -60.49 -2.95 42.17
N GLY A 257 -59.54 -3.26 41.28
CA GLY A 257 -59.81 -3.76 39.92
C GLY A 257 -60.14 -2.64 38.92
N LEU A 258 -60.07 -2.95 37.63
CA LEU A 258 -60.32 -2.01 36.52
C LEU A 258 -61.70 -2.23 35.87
N THR A 259 -62.32 -1.15 35.42
CA THR A 259 -63.52 -1.21 34.58
C THR A 259 -63.18 -1.53 33.12
N SER A 260 -64.16 -1.97 32.32
CA SER A 260 -63.95 -2.30 30.89
C SER A 260 -63.42 -1.12 30.07
N GLU A 261 -63.84 0.11 30.38
CA GLU A 261 -63.36 1.34 29.71
C GLU A 261 -61.91 1.66 30.08
N GLU A 262 -61.54 1.47 31.34
CA GLU A 262 -60.17 1.70 31.82
C GLU A 262 -59.19 0.65 31.28
N TYR A 263 -59.66 -0.58 31.06
CA TYR A 263 -58.88 -1.62 30.40
C TYR A 263 -58.56 -1.25 28.94
N LEU A 264 -59.52 -0.66 28.21
CA LEU A 264 -59.29 -0.15 26.86
C LEU A 264 -58.31 1.02 26.86
N LEU A 265 -58.47 1.97 27.79
CA LEU A 265 -57.56 3.09 27.96
C LEU A 265 -56.13 2.64 28.28
N LYS A 266 -55.98 1.63 29.15
CA LYS A 266 -54.68 1.02 29.48
C LYS A 266 -54.01 0.45 28.24
N ARG A 267 -54.76 -0.29 27.40
CA ARG A 267 -54.25 -0.85 26.15
C ARG A 267 -53.79 0.23 25.16
N GLU A 268 -54.53 1.33 25.03
CA GLU A 268 -54.15 2.46 24.18
C GLU A 268 -52.89 3.18 24.69
N LEU A 269 -52.78 3.38 26.00
CA LEU A 269 -51.60 3.97 26.61
C LEU A 269 -50.37 3.08 26.46
N GLN A 270 -50.52 1.76 26.58
CA GLN A 270 -49.45 0.80 26.30
C GLN A 270 -49.00 0.84 24.84
N GLN A 271 -49.93 0.96 23.88
CA GLN A 271 -49.56 1.14 22.48
C GLN A 271 -48.76 2.44 22.26
N LYS A 272 -49.25 3.57 22.81
CA LYS A 272 -48.54 4.86 22.74
C LYS A 272 -47.17 4.79 23.41
N PHE A 273 -47.05 4.06 24.51
CA PHE A 273 -45.79 3.82 25.20
C PHE A 273 -44.79 3.09 24.29
N TRP A 274 -45.21 2.00 23.63
CA TRP A 274 -44.38 1.28 22.68
C TRP A 274 -43.96 2.13 21.48
N GLU A 275 -44.84 2.98 20.96
CA GLU A 275 -44.51 3.90 19.86
C GLU A 275 -43.43 4.91 20.26
N VAL A 276 -43.55 5.52 21.46
CA VAL A 276 -42.56 6.46 21.99
C VAL A 276 -41.23 5.76 22.30
N ALA A 277 -41.29 4.55 22.89
CA ALA A 277 -40.11 3.74 23.18
C ALA A 277 -39.34 3.34 21.90
N THR A 278 -40.05 2.90 20.86
CA THR A 278 -39.45 2.51 19.56
C THR A 278 -38.75 3.70 18.88
N ARG A 279 -39.36 4.89 18.93
CA ARG A 279 -38.74 6.11 18.41
C ARG A 279 -37.47 6.48 19.18
N ASN A 280 -37.50 6.35 20.51
CA ASN A 280 -36.35 6.62 21.36
C ASN A 280 -35.21 5.62 21.11
N GLU A 281 -35.54 4.34 20.95
CA GLU A 281 -34.59 3.28 20.62
C GLU A 281 -33.89 3.53 19.27
N SER A 282 -34.64 3.95 18.24
CA SER A 282 -34.08 4.30 16.94
C SER A 282 -33.09 5.49 17.02
N ILE A 283 -33.44 6.53 17.78
CA ILE A 283 -32.56 7.67 18.05
C ILE A 283 -31.30 7.24 18.80
N LEU A 284 -31.44 6.38 19.82
CA LEU A 284 -30.33 5.84 20.59
C LEU A 284 -29.44 4.96 19.71
N ALA A 285 -29.99 4.08 18.88
CA ALA A 285 -29.22 3.23 17.96
C ALA A 285 -28.37 4.06 16.99
N GLN A 286 -28.91 5.16 16.45
CA GLN A 286 -28.16 6.09 15.62
C GLN A 286 -27.08 6.84 16.41
N LYS A 287 -27.39 7.33 17.62
CA LYS A 287 -26.41 7.98 18.52
C LYS A 287 -25.29 7.00 18.92
N TYR A 288 -25.62 5.75 19.23
CA TYR A 288 -24.67 4.69 19.52
C TYR A 288 -23.82 4.35 18.31
N ARG A 289 -24.38 4.26 17.09
CA ARG A 289 -23.60 4.03 15.87
C ARG A 289 -22.63 5.18 15.57
N VAL A 290 -23.07 6.43 15.73
CA VAL A 290 -22.21 7.61 15.57
C VAL A 290 -21.16 7.71 16.68
N SER A 291 -21.53 7.39 17.92
CA SER A 291 -20.63 7.32 19.06
C SER A 291 -19.61 6.19 18.89
N TRP A 292 -20.04 5.02 18.40
CA TRP A 292 -19.19 3.87 18.08
C TRP A 292 -18.24 4.17 16.94
N LEU A 293 -18.65 4.91 15.91
CA LEU A 293 -17.73 5.40 14.86
C LEU A 293 -16.69 6.38 15.43
N LYS A 294 -17.09 7.27 16.34
CA LYS A 294 -16.17 8.23 17.01
C LYS A 294 -15.27 7.58 18.09
N LEU A 295 -15.75 6.55 18.78
CA LEU A 295 -15.04 5.81 19.83
C LEU A 295 -14.21 4.66 19.24
N GLY A 296 -14.62 4.10 18.11
CA GLY A 296 -13.82 3.17 17.30
C GLY A 296 -12.56 3.83 16.74
N ASP A 297 -12.64 5.11 16.37
CA ASP A 297 -11.47 5.94 16.05
C ASP A 297 -10.61 6.29 17.28
N ARG A 298 -11.18 6.27 18.50
CA ARG A 298 -10.50 6.67 19.75
C ARG A 298 -10.05 5.53 20.67
N ASN A 299 -10.36 4.27 20.35
CA ASN A 299 -9.87 3.13 21.11
C ASN A 299 -9.59 1.91 20.22
N SER A 300 -8.56 2.04 19.38
CA SER A 300 -8.11 1.01 18.45
C SER A 300 -7.55 -0.25 19.13
N LYS A 301 -7.09 -0.20 20.40
CA LYS A 301 -6.47 -1.36 21.07
C LYS A 301 -7.45 -2.44 21.53
N PHE A 302 -8.61 -2.07 22.06
CA PHE A 302 -9.60 -3.05 22.56
C PHE A 302 -10.34 -3.75 21.40
N PHE A 303 -10.71 -3.01 20.35
CA PHE A 303 -11.35 -3.58 19.16
C PHE A 303 -10.38 -4.42 18.30
N HIS A 304 -9.12 -4.02 18.17
CA HIS A 304 -8.12 -4.92 17.57
C HIS A 304 -7.93 -6.17 18.42
N GLY A 305 -7.97 -6.08 19.76
CA GLY A 305 -7.91 -7.25 20.65
C GLY A 305 -9.06 -8.24 20.45
N MET A 306 -10.30 -7.75 20.43
CA MET A 306 -11.49 -8.61 20.37
C MET A 306 -11.79 -9.14 18.95
N VAL A 307 -11.51 -8.35 17.91
CA VAL A 307 -11.59 -8.79 16.50
C VAL A 307 -10.42 -9.71 16.14
N ASN A 308 -9.20 -9.46 16.65
CA ASN A 308 -8.08 -10.40 16.47
C ASN A 308 -8.28 -11.68 17.30
N TRP A 309 -8.92 -11.62 18.46
CA TRP A 309 -9.29 -12.81 19.24
C TRP A 309 -10.34 -13.63 18.49
N ARG A 310 -11.47 -13.05 18.06
CA ARG A 310 -12.48 -13.76 17.25
C ARG A 310 -11.93 -14.27 15.89
N ARG A 311 -11.02 -13.53 15.23
CA ARG A 311 -10.33 -13.99 14.01
C ARG A 311 -9.27 -15.05 14.30
N LYS A 312 -8.60 -15.04 15.46
CA LYS A 312 -7.66 -16.10 15.90
C LYS A 312 -8.41 -17.38 16.25
N THR A 313 -9.54 -17.32 16.96
CA THR A 313 -10.32 -18.51 17.33
C THR A 313 -10.90 -19.17 16.08
N ARG A 314 -11.45 -18.39 15.14
CA ARG A 314 -11.97 -18.92 13.87
C ARG A 314 -10.87 -19.41 12.91
N ARG A 315 -9.71 -18.74 12.85
CA ARG A 315 -8.55 -19.21 12.07
C ARG A 315 -7.86 -20.42 12.71
N MET A 316 -7.88 -20.59 14.05
CA MET A 316 -7.35 -21.77 14.71
C MET A 316 -8.25 -23.00 14.49
N GLU A 317 -9.58 -22.84 14.50
CA GLU A 317 -10.52 -23.92 14.12
C GLU A 317 -10.39 -24.32 12.64
N GLU A 318 -10.15 -23.36 11.74
CA GLU A 318 -9.92 -23.63 10.30
C GLU A 318 -8.49 -24.15 10.01
N ALA A 319 -7.48 -23.74 10.79
CA ALA A 319 -6.08 -24.20 10.66
C ALA A 319 -5.85 -25.61 11.25
N MET A 320 -6.56 -25.99 12.33
CA MET A 320 -6.54 -27.37 12.84
C MET A 320 -7.18 -28.39 11.87
N LYS A 321 -8.02 -27.94 10.91
CA LYS A 321 -8.64 -28.84 9.91
C LYS A 321 -7.88 -28.99 8.58
N ARG A 322 -6.83 -28.19 8.32
CA ARG A 322 -6.07 -28.28 7.04
C ARG A 322 -4.58 -28.55 7.20
N GLN A 323 -4.14 -28.85 8.42
CA GLN A 323 -2.83 -29.41 8.70
C GLN A 323 -3.00 -30.83 9.27
N CYS A 324 -3.39 -31.78 8.42
CA CYS A 324 -3.29 -33.21 8.71
C CYS A 324 -3.06 -34.00 7.41
N LYS A 325 -1.79 -34.14 7.05
CA LYS A 325 -1.11 -35.30 6.43
C LYS A 325 0.24 -34.79 5.85
N VAL A 326 1.45 -35.24 6.18
CA VAL A 326 2.03 -36.15 7.18
C VAL A 326 3.53 -35.77 7.28
N ASN A 327 4.09 -35.90 8.50
CA ASN A 327 5.49 -36.09 8.95
C ASN A 327 6.67 -35.90 7.95
N LEU A 328 7.67 -35.09 8.28
CA LEU A 328 8.79 -35.40 9.21
C LEU A 328 9.55 -36.69 8.85
N TYR A 329 10.55 -36.56 7.98
CA TYR A 329 11.84 -37.24 8.14
C TYR A 329 12.93 -36.22 7.87
N GLY A 330 13.78 -35.98 8.88
CA GLY A 330 14.99 -35.20 8.74
C GLY A 330 16.05 -36.01 8.00
N ILE A 331 16.69 -35.40 7.00
CA ILE A 331 18.01 -35.79 6.47
C ILE A 331 18.75 -34.50 6.07
N VAL A 332 20.04 -34.48 6.44
CA VAL A 332 21.07 -33.47 6.20
C VAL A 332 21.33 -33.26 4.69
N PHE A 333 21.67 -32.04 4.29
CA PHE A 333 22.03 -31.64 2.92
C PHE A 333 23.21 -32.45 2.35
N PRO A 334 23.18 -32.75 1.04
CA PRO A 334 24.22 -32.15 0.19
C PRO A 334 23.78 -31.77 -1.24
N LEU A 335 24.55 -30.81 -1.79
CA LEU A 335 24.86 -30.54 -3.21
C LEU A 335 23.80 -29.91 -4.15
N LYS A 336 23.95 -28.59 -4.28
CA LYS A 336 23.96 -27.68 -5.46
C LYS A 336 23.00 -27.88 -6.65
N GLU A 337 22.66 -29.10 -7.09
CA GLU A 337 21.94 -29.34 -8.35
C GLU A 337 20.41 -29.32 -8.20
N GLU A 338 19.88 -29.51 -6.98
CA GLU A 338 18.43 -29.56 -6.76
C GLU A 338 17.80 -28.18 -6.48
N LEU A 339 18.62 -27.19 -6.11
CA LEU A 339 18.16 -25.80 -5.95
C LEU A 339 17.79 -25.19 -7.31
N ASP A 340 18.54 -25.51 -8.36
CA ASP A 340 18.30 -25.03 -9.72
C ASP A 340 16.98 -25.57 -10.28
N ARG A 341 16.64 -26.84 -9.99
CA ARG A 341 15.36 -27.45 -10.37
C ARG A 341 14.16 -26.83 -9.66
N GLN A 342 14.27 -26.55 -8.35
CA GLN A 342 13.16 -25.95 -7.59
C GLN A 342 12.95 -24.47 -7.90
N ILE A 343 14.01 -23.75 -8.30
CA ILE A 343 13.91 -22.39 -8.81
C ILE A 343 13.14 -22.40 -10.14
N LEU A 344 13.53 -23.25 -11.10
CA LEU A 344 12.86 -23.38 -12.40
C LEU A 344 11.38 -23.78 -12.26
N SER A 345 11.06 -24.76 -11.41
CA SER A 345 9.67 -25.18 -11.10
C SER A 345 8.80 -24.05 -10.53
N ARG A 346 9.40 -23.09 -9.83
CA ARG A 346 8.69 -21.94 -9.25
C ARG A 346 8.47 -20.80 -10.25
N TYR A 347 9.25 -20.76 -11.33
CA TYR A 347 9.12 -19.79 -12.43
C TYR A 347 8.18 -20.25 -13.55
N GLU A 348 7.99 -21.56 -13.75
CA GLU A 348 7.05 -22.11 -14.74
C GLU A 348 5.57 -21.84 -14.42
N ASN A 349 5.24 -21.48 -13.16
CA ASN A 349 3.87 -21.22 -12.70
C ASN A 349 3.51 -19.73 -12.55
N LEU A 350 4.33 -18.80 -13.09
CA LEU A 350 4.06 -17.36 -13.00
C LEU A 350 3.34 -16.85 -14.26
N ASP A 351 2.07 -16.47 -14.07
CA ASP A 351 1.15 -15.91 -15.08
C ASP A 351 1.75 -14.88 -16.05
N SER A 352 1.14 -14.81 -17.23
CA SER A 352 1.47 -14.01 -18.42
C SER A 352 1.67 -12.49 -18.25
N ASN A 353 1.42 -11.90 -17.07
CA ASN A 353 1.31 -10.44 -16.88
C ASN A 353 2.56 -9.70 -16.34
N TYR A 354 3.71 -10.37 -16.19
CA TYR A 354 4.90 -9.74 -15.61
C TYR A 354 5.91 -9.29 -16.67
N LEU A 355 6.37 -8.03 -16.54
CA LEU A 355 7.26 -7.36 -17.49
C LEU A 355 8.74 -7.69 -17.24
N LEU A 356 9.23 -7.67 -16.00
CA LEU A 356 10.63 -7.99 -15.66
C LEU A 356 10.75 -8.44 -14.20
N TYR A 357 11.51 -9.52 -13.95
CA TYR A 357 11.87 -9.98 -12.61
C TYR A 357 13.37 -9.75 -12.39
N SER A 358 13.75 -8.95 -11.38
CA SER A 358 15.14 -8.97 -10.88
C SER A 358 15.19 -9.95 -9.72
N THR A 359 15.71 -11.15 -9.96
CA THR A 359 16.00 -12.10 -8.88
C THR A 359 17.44 -11.90 -8.45
N PHE A 360 17.64 -11.19 -7.34
CA PHE A 360 18.91 -11.23 -6.63
C PHE A 360 19.05 -12.61 -5.99
N PHE A 361 19.90 -13.46 -6.56
CA PHE A 361 20.48 -14.59 -5.85
C PHE A 361 21.87 -14.20 -5.34
N LEU A 362 21.97 -14.13 -4.01
CA LEU A 362 23.13 -14.47 -3.17
C LEU A 362 24.38 -13.57 -3.27
N CYS A 363 24.46 -12.60 -2.36
CA CYS A 363 25.72 -12.37 -1.64
C CYS A 363 25.54 -12.93 -0.22
N PHE A 364 25.96 -14.18 0.00
CA PHE A 364 26.37 -14.61 1.35
C PHE A 364 27.80 -14.10 1.55
N GLY A 365 28.03 -13.29 2.58
CA GLY A 365 29.39 -12.90 2.95
C GLY A 365 29.50 -11.67 3.84
N SER A 366 29.01 -11.75 5.09
CA SER A 366 29.81 -11.61 6.32
C SER A 366 28.92 -11.77 7.56
#